data_AF-A0A2W2CY11-F1
#
_entry.id   AF-A0A2W2CY11-F1
#
_cell.length_a   1.000
_cell.length_b   1.000
_cell.length_c   1.000
_cell.angle_alpha   90.00
_cell.angle_beta   90.00
_cell.angle_gamma   90.00
#
_symmetry.space_group_name_H-M   'P 1'
#
loop_
_entity.id
_entity.type
_entity.pdbx_description
1 polymer ?
#
loop_
_entity_poly.entity_id
_entity_poly.type
_entity_poly.pdbx_seq_one_letter_code
_entity_poly.pdbx_strand_id
1 'polypeptide(L)'
;MTHPHQLHATRAAWSLAAARTHLNQAVTREQADRRAEARVIAAASAIQAWRPNPGPTSRGGHGDPASRAAVNHLEPEVRDGRLARLAASTTATLTWLAGALRLPDGEHLTALTTALPTLRPTTAGHLWRWLDEADQRIRDTLHLDPDGTGVPGIRCPRCARRQLTAHTTGPRPTWTVTCTPACLCAGPDCPCGTTIRALDVPHVWGPDHPLTTRLTSAA
;
A
#
# COMPACT_ATOMS: atom_id res chain seq x y z
N MET A 1 -6.61 18.12 20.95
CA MET A 1 -6.04 16.82 21.39
C MET A 1 -6.56 15.73 20.47
N THR A 2 -5.70 14.84 19.98
CA THR A 2 -6.07 13.85 18.94
C THR A 2 -6.52 12.53 19.57
N HIS A 3 -7.64 11.98 19.11
CA HIS A 3 -8.20 10.74 19.63
C HIS A 3 -7.38 9.51 19.15
N PRO A 4 -7.23 8.42 19.94
CA PRO A 4 -6.51 7.20 19.54
C PRO A 4 -6.92 6.63 18.17
N HIS A 5 -8.22 6.56 17.87
CA HIS A 5 -8.69 6.16 16.53
C HIS A 5 -8.17 7.05 15.39
N GLN A 6 -8.09 8.37 15.60
CA GLN A 6 -7.55 9.29 14.60
C GLN A 6 -6.03 9.07 14.44
N LEU A 7 -5.31 8.81 15.53
CA LEU A 7 -3.87 8.48 15.50
C LEU A 7 -3.61 7.17 14.73
N HIS A 8 -4.37 6.11 15.01
CA HIS A 8 -4.27 4.85 14.27
C HIS A 8 -4.60 5.02 12.79
N ALA A 9 -5.67 5.75 12.46
CA ALA A 9 -6.03 6.02 11.08
C ALA A 9 -4.95 6.84 10.36
N THR A 10 -4.33 7.81 11.06
CA THR A 10 -3.24 8.63 10.53
C THR A 10 -2.02 7.78 10.24
N ARG A 11 -1.61 6.94 11.19
CA ARG A 11 -0.53 5.97 11.00
C ARG A 11 -0.81 5.07 9.80
N ALA A 12 -1.98 4.44 9.74
CA ALA A 12 -2.32 3.51 8.66
C ALA A 12 -2.35 4.19 7.29
N ALA A 13 -2.80 5.45 7.20
CA ALA A 13 -2.77 6.22 5.96
C ALA A 13 -1.33 6.43 5.45
N TRP A 14 -0.40 6.82 6.33
CA TRP A 14 1.01 6.99 5.96
C TRP A 14 1.71 5.67 5.65
N SER A 15 1.40 4.61 6.40
CA SER A 15 1.89 3.25 6.10
C SER A 15 1.45 2.80 4.70
N LEU A 16 0.16 2.95 4.40
CA LEU A 16 -0.41 2.60 3.10
C LEU A 16 0.19 3.44 1.97
N ALA A 17 0.44 4.74 2.19
CA ALA A 17 1.08 5.61 1.19
C ALA A 17 2.46 5.08 0.80
N ALA A 18 3.26 4.66 1.79
CA ALA A 18 4.57 4.04 1.54
C ALA A 18 4.44 2.69 0.82
N ALA A 19 3.56 1.80 1.28
CA ALA A 19 3.33 0.50 0.63
C ALA A 19 2.85 0.66 -0.82
N ARG A 20 1.97 1.64 -1.11
CA ARG A 20 1.52 1.95 -2.47
C ARG A 20 2.65 2.44 -3.37
N THR A 21 3.63 3.17 -2.82
CA THR A 21 4.82 3.57 -3.59
C THR A 21 5.60 2.34 -4.06
N HIS A 22 5.83 1.37 -3.17
CA HIS A 22 6.45 0.09 -3.53
C HIS A 22 5.61 -0.72 -4.52
N LEU A 23 4.28 -0.74 -4.34
CA LEU A 23 3.37 -1.42 -5.27
C LEU A 23 3.44 -0.83 -6.67
N ASN A 24 3.37 0.50 -6.79
CA ASN A 24 3.43 1.17 -8.10
C ASN A 24 4.75 0.88 -8.81
N GLN A 25 5.88 0.90 -8.09
CA GLN A 25 7.18 0.50 -8.65
C GLN A 25 7.19 -0.97 -9.10
N ALA A 26 6.59 -1.86 -8.31
CA ALA A 26 6.50 -3.28 -8.64
C ALA A 26 5.57 -3.55 -9.85
N VAL A 27 4.47 -2.81 -9.98
CA VAL A 27 3.59 -2.85 -11.15
C VAL A 27 4.33 -2.45 -12.42
N THR A 28 5.10 -1.35 -12.37
CA THR A 28 5.91 -0.90 -13.52
C THR A 28 6.92 -1.97 -13.95
N ARG A 29 7.56 -2.65 -12.99
CA ARG A 29 8.48 -3.77 -13.27
C ARG A 29 7.76 -4.97 -13.88
N GLU A 30 6.66 -5.44 -13.27
CA GLU A 30 5.88 -6.56 -13.79
C GLU A 30 5.40 -6.28 -15.22
N GLN A 31 4.96 -5.05 -15.50
CA GLN A 31 4.50 -4.66 -16.83
C GLN A 31 5.64 -4.64 -17.86
N ALA A 32 6.83 -4.17 -17.47
CA ALA A 32 8.01 -4.18 -18.34
C ALA A 32 8.45 -5.62 -18.66
N ASP A 33 8.51 -6.50 -17.65
CA ASP A 33 8.89 -7.90 -17.81
C ASP A 33 7.92 -8.65 -18.73
N ARG A 34 6.60 -8.47 -18.52
CA ARG A 34 5.58 -9.09 -19.38
C ARG A 34 5.64 -8.60 -20.82
N ARG A 35 5.91 -7.31 -21.04
CA ARG A 35 6.12 -6.77 -22.40
C ARG A 35 7.36 -7.35 -23.04
N ALA A 36 8.46 -7.47 -22.30
CA ALA A 36 9.67 -8.11 -22.80
C ALA A 36 9.42 -9.57 -23.18
N GLU A 37 8.74 -10.34 -22.33
CA GLU A 37 8.34 -11.72 -22.60
C GLU A 37 7.43 -11.81 -23.85
N ALA A 38 6.41 -10.96 -23.94
CA ALA A 38 5.50 -10.94 -25.08
C ALA A 38 6.23 -10.64 -26.40
N ARG A 39 7.23 -9.75 -26.39
CA ARG A 39 8.10 -9.49 -27.56
C ARG A 39 8.93 -10.70 -27.95
N VAL A 40 9.49 -11.42 -26.97
CA VAL A 40 10.25 -12.67 -27.23
C VAL A 40 9.33 -13.73 -27.85
N ILE A 41 8.13 -13.91 -27.31
CA ILE A 41 7.13 -14.86 -27.84
C ILE A 41 6.69 -14.46 -29.27
N ALA A 42 6.42 -13.18 -29.50
CA ALA A 42 6.05 -12.68 -30.83
C ALA A 42 7.18 -12.88 -31.85
N ALA A 43 8.42 -12.58 -31.48
CA ALA A 43 9.59 -12.81 -32.33
C ALA A 43 9.79 -14.30 -32.64
N ALA A 44 9.67 -15.18 -31.63
CA ALA A 44 9.76 -16.63 -31.83
C ALA A 44 8.65 -17.14 -32.77
N SER A 45 7.42 -16.64 -32.61
CA SER A 45 6.29 -16.97 -33.49
C SER A 45 6.52 -16.51 -34.93
N ALA A 46 7.11 -15.32 -35.13
CA ALA A 46 7.48 -14.81 -36.45
C ALA A 46 8.57 -15.67 -37.13
N ILE A 47 9.55 -16.15 -36.36
CA ILE A 47 10.59 -17.08 -36.86
C ILE A 47 9.98 -18.45 -37.21
N GLN A 48 9.06 -18.97 -36.41
CA GLN A 48 8.36 -20.22 -36.71
C GLN A 48 7.49 -20.11 -37.97
N ALA A 49 6.83 -18.96 -38.17
CA ALA A 49 6.08 -18.66 -39.40
C ALA A 49 6.97 -18.58 -40.66
N TRP A 50 8.30 -18.45 -40.49
CA TRP A 50 9.30 -18.48 -41.56
C TRP A 50 9.78 -19.90 -41.91
N ARG A 51 9.42 -20.94 -41.14
CA ARG A 51 9.80 -22.31 -41.49
C ARG A 51 9.11 -22.72 -42.80
N PRO A 52 9.86 -23.15 -43.83
CA PRO A 52 9.26 -23.71 -45.03
C PRO A 52 8.44 -24.93 -44.61
N ASN A 53 7.14 -24.91 -44.92
CA ASN A 53 6.31 -26.10 -44.75
C ASN A 53 6.89 -27.18 -45.67
N PRO A 54 7.36 -28.34 -45.18
CA PRO A 54 7.77 -29.44 -46.04
C PRO A 54 6.50 -30.13 -46.54
N GLY A 55 5.80 -29.46 -47.46
CA GLY A 55 4.69 -30.00 -48.24
C GLY A 55 5.10 -30.08 -49.71
N PRO A 56 4.63 -31.09 -50.46
CA PRO A 56 5.07 -31.31 -51.83
C PRO A 56 4.72 -30.09 -52.69
N THR A 57 5.69 -29.72 -53.51
CA THR A 57 5.78 -28.53 -54.35
C THR A 57 4.51 -28.13 -55.11
N SER A 58 4.40 -26.82 -55.34
CA SER A 58 3.75 -26.13 -56.47
C SER A 58 2.29 -25.66 -56.32
N ARG A 59 2.12 -24.36 -56.02
CA ARG A 59 1.58 -23.34 -56.94
C ARG A 59 1.55 -21.98 -56.24
N GLY A 60 2.00 -20.97 -56.97
CA GLY A 60 2.27 -19.62 -56.47
C GLY A 60 1.05 -18.94 -55.84
N GLY A 61 1.28 -18.39 -54.66
CA GLY A 61 0.46 -17.32 -54.08
C GLY A 61 1.41 -16.22 -53.66
N HIS A 62 1.39 -15.10 -54.38
CA HIS A 62 2.14 -13.89 -54.02
C HIS A 62 1.48 -13.28 -52.77
N GLY A 63 1.88 -13.77 -51.59
CA GLY A 63 1.60 -13.10 -50.33
C GLY A 63 2.46 -11.84 -50.25
N ASP A 64 1.84 -10.70 -50.53
CA ASP A 64 2.49 -9.39 -50.60
C ASP A 64 3.21 -9.07 -49.27
N PRO A 65 4.54 -8.83 -49.25
CA PRO A 65 5.31 -8.64 -48.02
C PRO A 65 4.93 -7.37 -47.24
N ALA A 66 4.22 -6.44 -47.88
CA ALA A 66 3.79 -5.17 -47.27
C ALA A 66 2.85 -5.36 -46.07
N SER A 67 1.98 -6.37 -46.10
CA SER A 67 1.06 -6.67 -44.98
C SER A 67 1.76 -7.26 -43.76
N ARG A 68 2.93 -7.89 -43.94
CA ARG A 68 3.72 -8.51 -42.85
C ARG A 68 4.69 -7.53 -42.16
N ALA A 69 5.20 -6.53 -42.86
CA ALA A 69 6.04 -5.50 -42.26
C ALA A 69 5.28 -4.64 -41.23
N ALA A 70 3.98 -4.39 -41.46
CA ALA A 70 3.13 -3.63 -40.55
C ALA A 70 2.89 -4.32 -39.19
N VAL A 71 2.87 -5.66 -39.14
CA VAL A 71 2.63 -6.43 -37.90
C VAL A 71 3.84 -6.40 -36.98
N ASN A 72 5.06 -6.24 -37.50
CA ASN A 72 6.29 -6.16 -36.71
C ASN A 72 6.42 -4.85 -35.89
N HIS A 73 5.55 -3.86 -36.12
CA HIS A 73 5.59 -2.56 -35.45
C HIS A 73 4.54 -2.39 -34.35
N LEU A 74 3.64 -3.37 -34.16
CA LEU A 74 2.63 -3.30 -33.12
C LEU A 74 3.18 -3.90 -31.83
N GLU A 75 3.26 -3.09 -30.77
CA GLU A 75 3.57 -3.60 -29.42
C GLU A 75 2.51 -4.63 -29.02
N PRO A 76 2.90 -5.82 -28.52
CA PRO A 76 1.94 -6.83 -28.09
C PRO A 76 1.01 -6.27 -27.00
N GLU A 77 -0.29 -6.54 -27.12
CA GLU A 77 -1.23 -6.28 -26.03
C GLU A 77 -0.90 -7.20 -24.85
N VAL A 78 -0.61 -6.61 -23.69
CA VAL A 78 -0.29 -7.32 -22.46
C VAL A 78 -1.40 -7.07 -21.46
N ARG A 79 -2.07 -8.14 -21.03
CA ARG A 79 -3.09 -8.08 -19.97
C ARG A 79 -2.46 -7.67 -18.64
N ASP A 80 -3.25 -6.98 -17.82
CA ASP A 80 -2.85 -6.57 -16.49
C ASP A 80 -2.36 -7.75 -15.63
N GLY A 81 -1.20 -7.54 -15.02
CA GLY A 81 -0.59 -8.48 -14.11
C GLY A 81 -1.33 -8.61 -12.78
N ARG A 82 -0.81 -9.48 -11.91
CA ARG A 82 -1.39 -9.65 -10.56
C ARG A 82 -1.26 -8.37 -9.74
N LEU A 83 -0.12 -7.69 -9.84
CA LEU A 83 0.14 -6.49 -9.05
C LEU A 83 -0.69 -5.30 -9.55
N ALA A 84 -0.87 -5.20 -10.86
CA ALA A 84 -1.72 -4.17 -11.46
C ALA A 84 -3.18 -4.29 -10.97
N ARG A 85 -3.71 -5.51 -10.90
CA ARG A 85 -5.05 -5.78 -10.34
C ARG A 85 -5.13 -5.45 -8.86
N LEU A 86 -4.09 -5.76 -8.07
CA LEU A 86 -4.03 -5.35 -6.67
C LEU A 86 -4.07 -3.82 -6.54
N ALA A 87 -3.26 -3.09 -7.31
CA ALA A 87 -3.24 -1.64 -7.31
C ALA A 87 -4.59 -1.02 -7.70
N ALA A 88 -5.25 -1.58 -8.72
CA ALA A 88 -6.58 -1.17 -9.14
C ALA A 88 -7.61 -1.41 -8.04
N SER A 89 -7.59 -2.59 -7.40
CA SER A 89 -8.51 -2.92 -6.30
C SER A 89 -8.31 -2.01 -5.07
N THR A 90 -7.07 -1.70 -4.70
CA THR A 90 -6.76 -0.75 -3.62
C THR A 90 -7.26 0.64 -3.97
N THR A 91 -7.07 1.08 -5.21
CA THR A 91 -7.55 2.39 -5.67
C THR A 91 -9.07 2.47 -5.63
N ALA A 92 -9.78 1.44 -6.10
CA ALA A 92 -11.23 1.37 -6.02
C ALA A 92 -11.76 1.45 -4.58
N THR A 93 -11.11 0.76 -3.64
CA THR A 93 -11.44 0.86 -2.20
C THR A 93 -11.27 2.29 -1.69
N LEU A 94 -10.17 2.97 -2.03
CA LEU A 94 -9.92 4.35 -1.61
C LEU A 94 -10.93 5.34 -2.22
N THR A 95 -11.29 5.16 -3.50
CA THR A 95 -12.34 5.94 -4.16
C THR A 95 -13.68 5.76 -3.45
N TRP A 96 -14.07 4.51 -3.15
CA TRP A 96 -15.30 4.23 -2.42
C TRP A 96 -15.30 4.88 -1.02
N LEU A 97 -14.20 4.77 -0.27
CA LEU A 97 -14.07 5.39 1.06
C LEU A 97 -14.18 6.92 0.98
N ALA A 98 -13.50 7.54 0.02
CA ALA A 98 -13.56 8.99 -0.19
C ALA A 98 -14.98 9.44 -0.56
N GLY A 99 -15.67 8.70 -1.43
CA GLY A 99 -17.07 8.95 -1.79
C GLY A 99 -18.02 8.79 -0.60
N ALA A 100 -17.84 7.76 0.24
CA ALA A 100 -18.64 7.55 1.44
C ALA A 100 -18.50 8.71 2.45
N LEU A 101 -17.32 9.34 2.49
CA LEU A 101 -17.03 10.51 3.32
C LEU A 101 -17.31 11.84 2.62
N ARG A 102 -17.79 11.82 1.35
CA ARG A 102 -18.05 12.99 0.51
C ARG A 102 -16.84 13.93 0.41
N LEU A 103 -15.65 13.35 0.28
CA LEU A 103 -14.42 14.11 0.13
C LEU A 103 -14.30 14.64 -1.32
N PRO A 104 -13.56 15.73 -1.53
CA PRO A 104 -13.30 16.25 -2.87
C PRO A 104 -12.68 15.21 -3.81
N ASP A 105 -12.95 15.35 -5.10
CA ASP A 105 -12.31 14.55 -6.15
C ASP A 105 -10.80 14.84 -6.21
N GLY A 106 -10.03 13.83 -6.61
CA GLY A 106 -8.56 13.92 -6.71
C GLY A 106 -7.87 12.70 -6.13
N GLU A 107 -6.65 12.90 -5.60
CA GLU A 107 -5.88 11.82 -4.99
C GLU A 107 -6.51 11.40 -3.65
N HIS A 108 -7.34 10.35 -3.68
CA HIS A 108 -8.20 9.97 -2.57
C HIS A 108 -7.47 9.65 -1.26
N LEU A 109 -6.25 9.11 -1.30
CA LEU A 109 -5.48 8.84 -0.08
C LEU A 109 -5.05 10.14 0.62
N THR A 110 -4.60 11.14 -0.15
CA THR A 110 -4.29 12.48 0.37
C THR A 110 -5.54 13.18 0.90
N ALA A 111 -6.67 13.07 0.20
CA ALA A 111 -7.94 13.63 0.68
C ALA A 111 -8.37 12.99 2.01
N LEU A 112 -8.29 11.65 2.11
CA LEU A 112 -8.57 10.91 3.35
C LEU A 112 -7.64 11.37 4.48
N THR A 113 -6.33 11.39 4.23
CA THR A 113 -5.30 11.78 5.21
C THR A 113 -5.53 13.19 5.75
N THR A 114 -5.90 14.13 4.88
CA THR A 114 -6.20 15.52 5.24
C THR A 114 -7.46 15.63 6.11
N ALA A 115 -8.47 14.80 5.87
CA ALA A 115 -9.72 14.80 6.63
C ALA A 115 -9.60 14.13 8.02
N LEU A 116 -8.63 13.21 8.21
CA LEU A 116 -8.52 12.39 9.43
C LEU A 116 -8.62 13.17 10.76
N PRO A 117 -7.97 14.33 10.95
CA PRO A 117 -8.03 15.05 12.23
C PRO A 117 -9.43 15.57 12.58
N THR A 118 -10.30 15.76 11.59
CA THR A 118 -11.66 16.31 11.77
C THR A 118 -12.74 15.22 11.79
N LEU A 119 -12.41 13.99 11.41
CA LEU A 119 -13.34 12.86 11.47
C LEU A 119 -13.74 12.53 12.90
N ARG A 120 -15.01 12.13 13.07
CA ARG A 120 -15.48 11.55 14.34
C ARG A 120 -14.62 10.32 14.70
N PRO A 121 -14.29 10.11 15.99
CA PRO A 121 -13.48 8.97 16.42
C PRO A 121 -13.96 7.61 15.92
N THR A 122 -15.27 7.37 15.91
CA THR A 122 -15.87 6.11 15.42
C THR A 122 -15.62 5.92 13.93
N THR A 123 -15.82 6.97 13.13
CA THR A 123 -15.51 6.98 11.70
C THR A 123 -14.03 6.75 11.44
N ALA A 124 -13.14 7.41 12.19
CA ALA A 124 -11.70 7.19 12.11
C ALA A 124 -11.33 5.75 12.47
N GLY A 125 -12.00 5.13 13.45
CA GLY A 125 -11.79 3.74 13.82
C GLY A 125 -12.18 2.76 12.71
N HIS A 126 -13.26 3.04 11.97
CA HIS A 126 -13.64 2.24 10.80
C HIS A 126 -12.66 2.43 9.64
N LEU A 127 -12.30 3.68 9.35
CA LEU A 127 -11.36 4.01 8.29
C LEU A 127 -9.98 3.39 8.54
N TRP A 128 -9.49 3.45 9.77
CA TRP A 128 -8.24 2.80 10.18
C TRP A 128 -8.20 1.33 9.74
N ARG A 129 -9.23 0.54 10.04
CA ARG A 129 -9.27 -0.89 9.70
C ARG A 129 -9.17 -1.14 8.19
N TRP A 130 -9.88 -0.34 7.39
CA TRP A 130 -9.80 -0.44 5.93
C TRP A 130 -8.41 -0.09 5.38
N LEU A 131 -7.78 0.95 5.92
CA LEU A 131 -6.45 1.38 5.50
C LEU A 131 -5.38 0.35 5.90
N ASP A 132 -5.48 -0.18 7.12
CA ASP A 132 -4.57 -1.19 7.67
C ASP A 132 -4.67 -2.51 6.89
N GLU A 133 -5.90 -2.96 6.56
CA GLU A 133 -6.11 -4.16 5.74
C GLU A 133 -5.52 -3.99 4.33
N ALA A 134 -5.73 -2.82 3.71
CA ALA A 134 -5.18 -2.52 2.39
C ALA A 134 -3.64 -2.49 2.41
N ASP A 135 -3.04 -1.91 3.45
CA ASP A 135 -1.59 -1.87 3.66
C ASP A 135 -1.03 -3.28 3.83
N GLN A 136 -1.60 -4.07 4.75
CA GLN A 136 -1.17 -5.43 5.02
C GLN A 136 -1.24 -6.31 3.77
N ARG A 137 -2.32 -6.21 2.98
CA ARG A 137 -2.46 -6.97 1.72
C ARG A 137 -1.36 -6.64 0.72
N ILE A 138 -0.93 -5.39 0.64
CA ILE A 138 0.17 -4.96 -0.24
C ILE A 138 1.49 -5.50 0.29
N ARG A 139 1.77 -5.31 1.58
CA ARG A 139 3.00 -5.78 2.21
C ARG A 139 3.16 -7.29 2.10
N ASP A 140 2.10 -8.05 2.37
CA ASP A 140 2.09 -9.52 2.22
C ASP A 140 2.37 -9.93 0.78
N THR A 141 1.72 -9.28 -0.20
CA THR A 141 1.91 -9.61 -1.62
C THR A 141 3.33 -9.34 -2.09
N LEU A 142 3.94 -8.27 -1.58
CA LEU A 142 5.29 -7.83 -1.96
C LEU A 142 6.39 -8.34 -1.02
N HIS A 143 6.04 -9.10 0.02
CA HIS A 143 6.94 -9.56 1.08
C HIS A 143 7.73 -8.40 1.72
N LEU A 144 7.05 -7.28 1.98
CA LEU A 144 7.63 -6.12 2.66
C LEU A 144 7.60 -6.35 4.17
N ASP A 145 8.61 -5.81 4.86
CA ASP A 145 8.58 -5.74 6.32
C ASP A 145 7.36 -4.93 6.81
N PRO A 146 6.86 -5.22 8.02
CA PRO A 146 5.85 -4.40 8.66
C PRO A 146 6.31 -2.94 8.79
N ASP A 147 5.36 -2.00 8.75
CA ASP A 147 5.68 -0.60 8.95
C ASP A 147 6.17 -0.31 10.38
N GLY A 148 7.20 0.53 10.45
CA GLY A 148 7.75 1.06 11.68
C GLY A 148 8.96 0.30 12.21
N THR A 149 9.62 0.92 13.18
CA THR A 149 10.88 0.43 13.77
C THR A 149 10.68 0.11 15.25
N GLY A 150 11.17 -1.03 15.70
CA GLY A 150 11.15 -1.39 17.12
C GLY A 150 11.90 -0.35 17.96
N VAL A 151 11.34 0.03 19.11
CA VAL A 151 11.93 1.00 20.03
C VAL A 151 12.60 0.25 21.20
N PRO A 152 13.93 0.06 21.17
CA PRO A 152 14.62 -0.73 22.19
C PRO A 152 14.59 -0.03 23.54
N GLY A 153 14.59 -0.82 24.61
CA GLY A 153 14.76 -0.34 25.99
C GLY A 153 13.53 0.30 26.64
N ILE A 154 12.58 0.81 25.86
CA ILE A 154 11.39 1.48 26.37
C ILE A 154 10.27 0.48 26.68
N ARG A 155 9.73 0.51 27.90
CA ARG A 155 8.61 -0.34 28.33
C ARG A 155 7.27 0.34 28.05
N CYS A 156 6.30 -0.43 27.59
CA CYS A 156 4.91 0.01 27.55
C CYS A 156 4.42 0.33 28.99
N PRO A 157 3.84 1.51 29.24
CA PRO A 157 3.34 1.87 30.58
C PRO A 157 2.22 0.96 31.09
N ARG A 158 1.49 0.26 30.20
CA ARG A 158 0.41 -0.66 30.56
C ARG A 158 0.86 -2.10 30.72
N CYS A 159 1.49 -2.70 29.71
CA CYS A 159 1.84 -4.13 29.73
C CYS A 159 3.29 -4.41 30.12
N ALA A 160 4.10 -3.38 30.39
CA ALA A 160 5.53 -3.47 30.71
C ALA A 160 6.44 -4.13 29.66
N ARG A 161 5.90 -4.64 28.54
CA ARG A 161 6.68 -5.24 27.45
C ARG A 161 7.52 -4.18 26.72
N ARG A 162 8.67 -4.60 26.20
CA ARG A 162 9.58 -3.79 25.36
C ARG A 162 9.33 -4.05 23.87
N GLN A 163 8.06 -4.05 23.49
CA GLN A 163 7.58 -4.31 22.13
C GLN A 163 6.80 -3.07 21.67
N LEU A 164 7.48 -1.94 21.68
CA LEU A 164 6.97 -0.69 21.14
C LEU A 164 7.50 -0.52 19.72
N THR A 165 6.65 -0.02 18.82
CA THR A 165 7.00 0.26 17.43
C THR A 165 6.79 1.74 17.15
N ALA A 166 7.81 2.40 16.63
CA ALA A 166 7.78 3.77 16.17
C ALA A 166 7.39 3.82 14.69
N HIS A 167 6.43 4.68 14.36
CA HIS A 167 5.96 4.91 12.99
C HIS A 167 6.31 6.34 12.60
N THR A 168 7.31 6.48 11.74
CA THR A 168 7.95 7.76 11.39
C THR A 168 7.90 8.06 9.88
N THR A 169 7.12 7.29 9.13
CA THR A 169 7.03 7.35 7.66
C THR A 169 6.43 8.67 7.13
N GLY A 170 5.64 9.37 7.95
CA GLY A 170 5.06 10.68 7.63
C GLY A 170 5.83 11.87 8.22
N PRO A 171 5.32 13.11 8.07
CA PRO A 171 5.90 14.29 8.72
C PRO A 171 5.77 14.21 10.25
N ARG A 172 6.62 14.94 10.99
CA ARG A 172 6.69 14.84 12.46
C ARG A 172 5.34 14.90 13.20
N PRO A 173 4.35 15.73 12.82
CA PRO A 173 3.05 15.78 13.49
C PRO A 173 2.21 14.50 13.36
N THR A 174 2.57 13.59 12.46
CA THR A 174 1.85 12.33 12.21
C THR A 174 2.55 11.13 12.82
N TRP A 175 3.73 11.33 13.40
CA TRP A 175 4.49 10.26 14.04
C TRP A 175 3.74 9.71 15.24
N THR A 176 3.80 8.40 15.37
CA THR A 176 3.17 7.68 16.48
C THR A 176 4.09 6.60 17.02
N VAL A 177 3.90 6.24 18.28
CA VAL A 177 4.39 4.98 18.84
C VAL A 177 3.19 4.09 19.11
N THR A 178 3.28 2.80 18.80
CA THR A 178 2.28 1.81 19.18
C THR A 178 2.88 0.71 20.02
N CYS A 179 2.03 0.03 20.79
CA CYS A 179 2.37 -1.24 21.41
C CYS A 179 1.76 -2.39 20.59
N THR A 180 2.00 -3.63 21.02
CA THR A 180 1.38 -4.82 20.43
C THR A 180 -0.15 -4.67 20.32
N PRO A 181 -0.80 -5.22 19.28
CA PRO A 181 -2.25 -5.13 19.09
C PRO A 181 -3.08 -5.64 20.28
N ALA A 182 -2.57 -6.65 21.01
CA ALA A 182 -3.22 -7.19 22.21
C ALA A 182 -3.12 -6.25 23.45
N CYS A 183 -2.36 -5.17 23.36
CA CYS A 183 -2.22 -4.20 24.43
C CYS A 183 -3.29 -3.12 24.31
N LEU A 184 -4.51 -3.48 24.74
CA LEU A 184 -5.69 -2.61 24.70
C LEU A 184 -5.77 -1.68 25.93
N CYS A 185 -6.34 -0.50 25.71
CA CYS A 185 -6.61 0.48 26.77
C CYS A 185 -7.82 0.05 27.60
N ALA A 186 -7.67 0.12 28.93
CA ALA A 186 -8.71 -0.27 29.90
C ALA A 186 -9.63 0.90 30.30
N GLY A 187 -9.63 2.00 29.55
CA GLY A 187 -10.46 3.18 29.86
C GLY A 187 -9.82 4.14 30.89
N PRO A 188 -10.64 4.85 31.69
CA PRO A 188 -10.20 6.00 32.50
C PRO A 188 -9.04 5.73 33.45
N ASP A 189 -8.89 4.52 33.98
CA ASP A 189 -7.82 4.18 34.95
C ASP A 189 -6.60 3.51 34.31
N CYS A 190 -6.57 3.39 32.98
CA CYS A 190 -5.48 2.74 32.28
C CYS A 190 -4.14 3.49 32.47
N PRO A 191 -3.05 2.85 32.94
CA PRO A 191 -1.77 3.52 33.21
C PRO A 191 -0.98 3.88 31.93
N CYS A 192 -1.62 3.86 30.75
CA CYS A 192 -0.98 4.04 29.46
C CYS A 192 -0.41 5.43 29.20
N GLY A 193 -0.78 6.42 30.02
CA GLY A 193 -0.30 7.80 29.88
C GLY A 193 -0.85 8.55 28.66
N THR A 194 -1.76 7.96 27.88
CA THR A 194 -2.44 8.68 26.80
C THR A 194 -3.41 9.71 27.38
N THR A 195 -3.47 10.89 26.75
CA THR A 195 -4.36 11.99 27.19
C THR A 195 -5.83 11.63 27.02
N ILE A 196 -6.17 10.95 25.92
CA ILE A 196 -7.49 10.38 25.69
C ILE A 196 -7.37 8.86 25.85
N ARG A 197 -8.17 8.29 26.76
CA ARG A 197 -8.22 6.85 27.05
C ARG A 197 -9.50 6.27 26.45
N ALA A 198 -9.35 5.54 25.34
CA ALA A 198 -10.46 4.92 24.64
C ALA A 198 -10.48 3.41 24.94
N LEU A 199 -11.54 2.94 25.60
CA LEU A 199 -11.69 1.53 25.99
C LEU A 199 -11.55 0.60 24.77
N ASP A 200 -10.85 -0.51 24.95
CA ASP A 200 -10.64 -1.57 23.94
C ASP A 200 -9.92 -1.12 22.66
N VAL A 201 -9.27 0.05 22.68
CA VAL A 201 -8.42 0.51 21.57
C VAL A 201 -6.95 0.16 21.85
N PRO A 202 -6.21 -0.41 20.89
CA PRO A 202 -4.77 -0.64 21.05
C PRO A 202 -4.03 0.66 21.39
N HIS A 203 -3.03 0.58 22.26
CA HIS A 203 -2.30 1.77 22.66
C HIS A 203 -1.53 2.41 21.51
N VAL A 204 -1.76 3.70 21.34
CA VAL A 204 -1.07 4.58 20.42
C VAL A 204 -0.77 5.90 21.10
N TRP A 205 0.44 6.40 20.90
CA TRP A 205 0.92 7.67 21.45
C TRP A 205 1.25 8.62 20.31
N GLY A 206 0.66 9.82 20.36
CA GLY A 206 0.83 10.85 19.34
C GLY A 206 2.18 11.57 19.41
N PRO A 207 2.41 12.57 18.55
CA PRO A 207 3.71 13.23 18.37
C PRO A 207 4.24 13.90 19.64
N ASP A 208 3.36 14.47 20.44
CA ASP A 208 3.67 15.26 21.64
C ASP A 208 3.88 14.41 22.90
N HIS A 209 3.62 13.09 22.81
CA HIS A 209 3.77 12.21 23.95
C HIS A 209 5.27 11.94 24.25
N PRO A 210 5.70 11.85 25.53
CA PRO A 210 7.10 11.60 25.90
C PRO A 210 7.73 10.36 25.25
N LEU A 211 6.94 9.32 24.96
CA LEU A 211 7.42 8.12 24.25
C LEU A 211 7.81 8.42 22.80
N THR A 212 7.10 9.35 22.15
CA THR A 212 7.32 9.72 20.74
C THR A 212 8.37 10.82 20.63
N THR A 213 8.41 11.78 21.55
CA THR A 213 9.43 12.84 21.57
C THR A 213 10.84 12.34 21.86
N ARG A 214 10.99 11.20 22.56
CA ARG A 214 12.30 10.55 22.74
C ARG A 214 12.89 9.97 21.45
N LEU A 215 12.07 9.70 20.43
CA LEU A 215 12.55 9.23 19.13
C LEU A 215 13.39 10.29 18.42
N THR A 216 13.08 11.57 18.61
CA THR A 216 13.84 12.70 18.04
C THR A 216 15.19 12.94 18.70
N SER A 217 15.45 12.40 19.90
CA SER A 217 16.72 12.60 20.61
C SER A 217 17.75 11.50 20.31
N ALA A 218 17.38 10.47 19.53
CA ALA A 218 18.21 9.33 19.20
C ALA A 218 18.54 9.22 17.69
N ALA A 219 18.09 10.20 16.89
CA ALA A 219 18.41 10.38 15.48
C ALA A 219 19.35 11.58 15.34
#